data_AF-A0A534ZTD5-F1
#
_entry.id   AF-A0A534ZTD5-F1
#
_cell.length_a   1.000
_cell.length_b   1.000
_cell.length_c   1.000
_cell.angle_alpha   90.00
_cell.angle_beta   90.00
_cell.angle_gamma   90.00
#
_symmetry.space_group_name_H-M   'P 1'
#
loop_
_entity.id
_entity.type
_entity.pdbx_description
1 polymer ?
#
loop_
_entity_poly.entity_id
_entity_poly.type
_entity_poly.pdbx_seq_one_letter_code
_entity_poly.pdbx_strand_id
1 'polypeptide(L)' 'PPSLEDLHQRLAHRGSESEESLAIRLSNAEMAMATSGDYDYVIVNETGQPEQAAEQIWEIVQTEARREPPRQPRV' A
#
# COMPACT_ATOMS: atom_id res chain seq x y z
N PRO A 1 -0.32 4.25 3.33
CA PRO A 1 -0.69 5.40 4.18
C PRO A 1 -2.21 5.48 4.24
N PRO A 2 -2.81 6.03 5.31
CA PRO A 2 -4.26 6.11 5.44
C PRO A 2 -4.91 7.16 4.53
N SER A 3 -4.15 8.17 4.09
CA SER A 3 -4.61 9.17 3.14
C SER A 3 -3.49 9.67 2.22
N LEU A 4 -3.87 10.43 1.18
CA LEU A 4 -2.91 11.17 0.34
C LEU A 4 -2.18 12.25 1.13
N GLU A 5 -2.84 12.89 2.11
CA GLU A 5 -2.21 13.88 2.98
C GLU A 5 -1.13 13.22 3.85
N ASP A 6 -1.43 12.07 4.45
CA ASP A 6 -0.43 11.30 5.20
C ASP A 6 0.74 10.87 4.32
N LEU A 7 0.48 10.51 3.06
CA LEU A 7 1.54 10.18 2.11
C LEU A 7 2.43 11.40 1.84
N HIS A 8 1.83 12.56 1.55
CA HIS A 8 2.54 13.80 1.31
C HIS A 8 3.44 14.17 2.51
N GLN A 9 2.90 14.14 3.73
CA GLN A 9 3.65 14.43 4.95
C GLN A 9 4.84 13.47 5.14
N ARG A 10 4.65 12.16 4.91
CA ARG A 10 5.72 11.15 5.03
C ARG A 10 6.83 11.39 4.00
N LEU A 11 6.48 11.69 2.75
CA LEU A 11 7.45 11.92 1.68
C LEU A 11 8.22 13.23 1.89
N ALA A 12 7.52 14.30 2.29
CA ALA A 12 8.14 15.57 2.65
C ALA A 12 9.11 15.42 3.83
N HIS A 13 8.71 14.69 4.89
CA HIS A 13 9.58 14.43 6.05
C HIS A 13 10.83 13.62 5.69
N ARG A 14 10.73 12.72 4.70
CA ARG A 14 11.87 11.93 4.21
C ARG A 14 12.97 12.80 3.59
N GLY A 15 12.60 13.97 3.06
CA GLY A 15 13.53 14.98 2.54
C GLY A 15 14.37 14.52 1.35
N SER A 16 14.01 13.41 0.69
CA SER A 16 14.80 12.78 -0.38
C SER A 16 14.25 13.01 -1.78
N GLU A 17 13.21 13.85 -1.92
CA GLU A 17 12.44 14.02 -3.16
C GLU A 17 12.44 15.48 -3.60
N SER A 18 12.50 15.72 -4.91
CA SER A 18 12.19 17.03 -5.49
C SER A 18 10.67 17.23 -5.56
N GLU A 19 10.23 18.48 -5.68
CA GLU A 19 8.80 18.82 -5.85
C GLU A 19 8.16 18.07 -7.03
N GLU A 20 8.89 17.93 -8.14
CA GLU A 20 8.44 17.19 -9.32
C GLU A 20 8.25 15.70 -9.02
N SER A 21 9.25 15.06 -8.39
CA SER A 21 9.15 13.63 -8.04
C SER A 21 8.06 13.35 -7.01
N LEU A 22 7.82 14.30 -6.09
CA LEU A 22 6.77 14.23 -5.08
C LEU A 22 5.39 14.28 -5.75
N ALA A 23 5.18 15.21 -6.70
CA ALA A 23 3.94 15.34 -7.45
C ALA A 23 3.62 14.07 -8.27
N ILE A 24 4.63 13.51 -8.95
CA ILE A 24 4.48 12.25 -9.70
C ILE A 24 4.05 11.12 -8.77
N ARG A 25 4.66 11.01 -7.60
CA ARG A 25 4.33 9.97 -6.61
C ARG A 25 2.92 10.10 -6.05
N LEU A 26 2.48 11.32 -5.77
CA LEU A 26 1.12 11.56 -5.26
C LEU A 26 0.07 11.25 -6.31
N SER A 27 0.29 11.66 -7.56
CA SER A 27 -0.58 11.30 -8.69
C SER A 27 -0.67 9.79 -8.89
N ASN A 28 0.48 9.09 -8.85
CA ASN A 28 0.49 7.63 -8.93
C ASN A 28 -0.24 6.96 -7.76
N ALA A 29 -0.10 7.50 -6.54
CA ALA A 29 -0.79 6.97 -5.37
C ALA A 29 -2.31 7.20 -5.45
N GLU A 30 -2.76 8.35 -5.93
CA GLU A 30 -4.18 8.63 -6.16
C GLU A 30 -4.78 7.64 -7.16
N MET A 31 -4.11 7.42 -8.30
CA MET A 31 -4.53 6.42 -9.28
C MET A 31 -4.58 5.01 -8.67
N ALA A 32 -3.54 4.61 -7.94
CA ALA A 32 -3.49 3.29 -7.30
C ALA A 32 -4.60 3.08 -6.25
N MET A 33 -4.95 4.13 -5.49
CA MET A 33 -6.06 4.09 -4.54
C MET A 33 -7.41 3.99 -5.26
N ALA A 34 -7.58 4.68 -6.39
CA ALA A 34 -8.78 4.60 -7.22
C ALA A 34 -8.97 3.22 -7.86
N THR A 35 -7.88 2.53 -8.23
CA THR A 35 -7.89 1.18 -8.79
C THR A 35 -7.69 0.09 -7.72
N SER A 36 -7.87 0.41 -6.43
CA SER A 36 -7.67 -0.55 -5.35
C SER A 36 -8.60 -1.76 -5.42
N GLY A 37 -9.76 -1.62 -6.07
CA GLY A 37 -10.71 -2.70 -6.32
C GLY A 37 -10.20 -3.80 -7.26
N ASP A 38 -9.10 -3.57 -7.98
CA ASP A 38 -8.48 -4.57 -8.86
C ASP A 38 -7.61 -5.57 -8.09
N TYR A 39 -7.31 -5.28 -6.82
CA TYR A 39 -6.49 -6.12 -5.96
C TYR A 39 -7.36 -7.02 -5.07
N ASP A 40 -6.90 -8.24 -4.82
CA ASP A 40 -7.61 -9.18 -3.95
C ASP A 40 -7.53 -8.80 -2.46
N TYR A 41 -6.49 -8.06 -2.08
CA TYR A 41 -6.29 -7.55 -0.73
C TYR A 41 -5.78 -6.11 -0.78
N VAL A 42 -6.36 -5.26 0.05
CA VAL A 42 -5.94 -3.87 0.23
C VAL A 42 -5.64 -3.68 1.71
N ILE A 43 -4.42 -3.21 2.01
CA ILE A 43 -3.93 -3.02 3.37
C ILE A 43 -3.56 -1.55 3.54
N VAL A 44 -4.14 -0.92 4.56
CA VAL A 44 -3.83 0.46 4.90
C VAL A 44 -2.67 0.48 5.90
N ASN A 45 -1.54 1.05 5.48
CA ASN A 45 -0.41 1.29 6.38
C ASN A 45 -0.65 2.56 7.21
N GLU A 46 -1.29 2.38 8.36
CA GLU A 46 -1.63 3.42 9.32
C GLU A 46 -0.43 4.22 9.82
N THR A 47 -0.62 5.52 10.06
CA THR A 47 0.48 6.40 10.52
C THR A 47 0.88 6.06 11.95
N GLY A 48 2.16 5.76 12.16
CA GLY A 48 2.73 5.40 13.45
C GLY A 48 2.47 3.95 13.89
N GLN A 49 1.85 3.11 13.04
CA GLN A 49 1.54 1.71 13.34
C GLN A 49 1.95 0.74 12.21
N PRO A 50 3.20 0.81 11.69
CA PRO A 50 3.62 -0.04 10.58
C PRO A 50 3.59 -1.54 10.91
N GLU A 51 3.72 -1.91 12.18
CA GLU A 51 3.69 -3.30 12.64
C GLU A 51 2.34 -3.96 12.37
N GLN A 52 1.23 -3.23 12.47
CA GLN A 52 -0.11 -3.76 12.20
C GLN A 52 -0.29 -4.13 10.73
N ALA A 53 0.18 -3.26 9.83
CA ALA A 53 0.16 -3.56 8.39
C ALA A 53 1.06 -4.77 8.07
N ALA A 54 2.21 -4.89 8.74
CA ALA A 54 3.10 -6.04 8.56
C ALA A 54 2.45 -7.36 9.05
N GLU A 55 1.73 -7.32 10.18
CA GLU A 55 0.98 -8.47 10.69
C GLU A 55 -0.13 -8.89 9.73
N GLN A 56 -0.92 -7.95 9.21
CA GLN A 56 -1.95 -8.22 8.21
C GLN A 56 -1.37 -8.85 6.93
N ILE A 57 -0.23 -8.34 6.44
CA ILE A 57 0.47 -8.93 5.30
C ILE A 57 0.87 -10.39 5.61
N TRP A 58 1.43 -10.63 6.79
CA TRP A 58 1.84 -11.96 7.22
C TRP A 58 0.67 -12.95 7.25
N GLU A 59 -0.47 -12.54 7.80
CA GLU A 59 -1.68 -13.37 7.86
C GLU A 59 -2.22 -13.73 6.47
N ILE A 60 -2.23 -12.76 5.54
CA ILE A 60 -2.66 -12.99 4.16
C ILE A 60 -1.74 -14.01 3.48
N VAL A 61 -0.42 -13.84 3.60
CA VAL A 61 0.56 -14.78 3.03
C VAL A 61 0.37 -16.19 3.59
N GLN A 62 0.21 -16.32 4.90
CA GLN A 62 0.00 -17.63 5.55
C GLN A 62 -1.32 -18.29 5.14
N THR A 63 -2.38 -17.48 4.97
CA THR A 63 -3.69 -17.96 4.53
C THR A 63 -3.64 -18.44 3.08
N GLU A 64 -3.08 -17.65 2.18
CA GLU A 64 -2.96 -18.01 0.76
C GLU A 64 -2.01 -19.21 0.55
N ALA A 65 -0.98 -19.36 1.38
CA ALA A 65 -0.08 -20.52 1.34
C ALA A 65 -0.76 -21.86 1.70
N ARG A 66 -1.87 -21.82 2.46
CA ARG A 66 -2.64 -23.00 2.89
C ARG A 66 -3.92 -23.21 2.07
N ARG A 67 -4.18 -22.36 1.09
CA ARG A 67 -5.42 -22.38 0.31
C ARG A 67 -5.46 -23.61 -0.61
N GLU A 68 -6.60 -24.29 -0.62
CA GLU A 68 -6.88 -25.40 -1.53
C GLU A 68 -8.16 -25.14 -2.36
N PRO A 69 -8.10 -25.12 -3.70
CA PRO A 69 -6.89 -25.23 -4.52
C PRO A 69 -5.96 -24.00 -4.37
N PRO A 70 -4.65 -24.14 -4.68
CA PRO A 70 -3.72 -23.03 -4.63
C PRO A 70 -4.20 -21.82 -5.45
N ARG A 71 -3.90 -20.62 -4.96
CA ARG A 71 -4.21 -19.37 -5.67
C ARG A 71 -3.57 -19.37 -7.06
N GLN A 72 -4.36 -19.04 -8.08
CA GLN A 72 -3.86 -18.73 -9.41
C GLN A 72 -3.79 -17.20 -9.56
N PRO A 73 -2.59 -16.63 -9.73
CA PRO A 73 -2.45 -15.20 -10.02
C PRO A 73 -3.21 -14.84 -11.29
N ARG A 74 -3.94 -13.72 -11.28
CA ARG A 74 -4.47 -13.11 -12.51
C ARG A 74 -3.29 -12.52 -13.28
N VAL A 75 -3.11 -12.94 -14.54
CA VAL A 75 -2.09 -12.44 -15.48
C VAL A 75 -2.76 -11.62 -16.56
#